data_AF-A0A432NKU9-F1
#
_entry.id   AF-A0A432NKU9-F1
#
_cell.length_a   1.000
_cell.length_b   1.000
_cell.length_c   1.000
_cell.angle_alpha   90.00
_cell.angle_beta   90.00
_cell.angle_gamma   90.00
#
_symmetry.space_group_name_H-M   'P 1'
#
loop_
_entity.id
_entity.type
_entity.pdbx_description
1 polymer ?
#
loop_
_entity_poly.entity_id
_entity_poly.type
_entity_poly.pdbx_seq_one_letter_code
_entity_poly.pdbx_strand_id
1 'polypeptide(L)'
;MSQVRFILSAFDLNVWCSILENRFAVDDLEALQAIIDRNIDADPSFVGLYTVEPDELNAINQRFDVGFDPDSLERPEIEVWLEREPKGRSIRNVPYLVHTRFELPLMLEGRKKLARFINLDQGTEAAFDRWVDKGVFHKEVFLEPIPESLRPHLADPNHTADRELYYALKGEEWRIPAMKLLWNAGVGWNEHFEWLEGTLFGYEKWQNDWWIAHRNERSGGIGGIAFFCTVDAEGLRWMELAGFKALPPFGRAEIQIHALDPDDETAMASFLAEDENAVALARFKLSFDRQREMLEGNASGPWQIKREQIPEINRHLKRQVDIVLRRSAL
;
A
#
# COMPACT_ATOMS: atom_id res chain seq x y z
N MET A 1 25.33 -8.39 -11.26
CA MET A 1 24.79 -7.71 -10.06
C MET A 1 23.36 -7.33 -10.36
N SER A 2 22.41 -7.52 -9.43
CA SER A 2 21.02 -7.15 -9.67
C SER A 2 20.90 -5.63 -9.65
N GLN A 3 20.50 -5.02 -10.77
CA GLN A 3 20.22 -3.60 -10.83
C GLN A 3 19.01 -3.26 -9.95
N VAL A 4 19.14 -2.22 -9.14
CA VAL A 4 18.04 -1.64 -8.38
C VAL A 4 17.51 -0.43 -9.12
N ARG A 5 16.19 -0.25 -9.17
CA ARG A 5 15.57 0.89 -9.85
C ARG A 5 15.20 1.98 -8.86
N PHE A 6 15.35 3.21 -9.32
CA PHE A 6 15.05 4.43 -8.58
C PHE A 6 14.24 5.39 -9.46
N ILE A 7 13.53 6.30 -8.81
CA ILE A 7 12.74 7.36 -9.44
C ILE A 7 13.26 8.69 -8.92
N LEU A 8 13.64 9.58 -9.82
CA LEU A 8 13.76 11.01 -9.55
C LEU A 8 12.46 11.70 -9.95
N SER A 9 11.94 12.54 -9.07
CA SER A 9 10.71 13.31 -9.30
C SER A 9 10.96 14.79 -9.04
N ALA A 10 10.54 15.65 -9.97
CA ALA A 10 10.49 17.09 -9.79
C ALA A 10 9.10 17.46 -9.26
N PHE A 11 9.03 17.87 -8.01
CA PHE A 11 7.81 18.23 -7.31
C PHE A 11 7.60 19.74 -7.33
N ASP A 12 6.53 20.21 -7.97
CA ASP A 12 6.20 21.63 -8.06
C ASP A 12 5.35 22.03 -6.85
N LEU A 13 5.89 22.92 -6.01
CA LEU A 13 5.23 23.37 -4.77
C LEU A 13 4.01 24.26 -5.03
N ASN A 14 3.85 24.82 -6.23
CA ASN A 14 2.67 25.64 -6.58
C ASN A 14 1.46 24.81 -6.95
N VAL A 15 1.66 23.68 -7.64
CA VAL A 15 0.58 22.74 -8.00
C VAL A 15 0.52 21.51 -7.10
N TRP A 16 1.50 21.37 -6.19
CA TRP A 16 1.61 20.32 -5.19
C TRP A 16 1.57 18.90 -5.77
N CYS A 17 2.31 18.68 -6.86
CA CYS A 17 2.45 17.37 -7.51
C CYS A 17 3.79 17.22 -8.25
N SER A 18 4.14 15.98 -8.55
CA SER A 18 5.27 15.67 -9.43
C SER A 18 4.92 16.00 -10.88
N ILE A 19 5.73 16.85 -11.52
CA ILE A 19 5.52 17.32 -12.91
C ILE A 19 6.50 16.72 -13.91
N LEU A 20 7.58 16.11 -13.43
CA LEU A 20 8.54 15.35 -14.22
C LEU A 20 9.04 14.19 -13.38
N GLU A 21 9.16 13.00 -13.97
CA GLU A 21 9.77 11.84 -13.32
C GLU A 21 10.69 11.11 -14.29
N ASN A 22 11.80 10.58 -13.78
CA ASN A 22 12.71 9.73 -14.55
C ASN A 22 13.09 8.49 -13.74
N ARG A 23 13.03 7.33 -14.40
CA ARG A 23 13.39 6.04 -13.83
C ARG A 23 14.79 5.67 -14.29
N PHE A 24 15.65 5.29 -13.36
CA PHE A 24 17.01 4.87 -13.69
C PHE A 24 17.43 3.65 -12.88
N ALA A 25 18.40 2.93 -13.42
CA ALA A 25 18.95 1.72 -12.80
C ALA A 25 20.29 2.06 -12.13
N VAL A 26 20.46 1.55 -10.92
CA VAL A 26 21.66 1.70 -10.10
C VAL A 26 22.29 0.33 -9.94
N ASP A 27 23.52 0.21 -10.41
CA ASP A 27 24.34 -1.00 -10.34
C ASP A 27 25.27 -1.01 -9.11
N ASP A 28 25.48 0.16 -8.51
CA ASP A 28 26.35 0.42 -7.37
C ASP A 28 25.61 1.30 -6.34
N LEU A 29 24.98 0.63 -5.36
CA LEU A 29 24.23 1.31 -4.30
C LEU A 29 25.14 2.12 -3.38
N GLU A 30 26.38 1.67 -3.14
CA GLU A 30 27.34 2.38 -2.28
C GLU A 30 27.71 3.73 -2.91
N ALA A 31 27.89 3.77 -4.24
CA ALA A 31 28.12 5.03 -4.95
C ALA A 31 26.92 5.99 -4.86
N LEU A 32 25.68 5.49 -4.91
CA LEU A 32 24.51 6.35 -4.74
C LEU A 32 24.42 6.86 -3.29
N GLN A 33 24.69 6.01 -2.30
CA GLN A 33 24.74 6.39 -0.88
C GLN A 33 25.80 7.45 -0.61
N ALA A 34 26.95 7.37 -1.28
CA ALA A 34 28.01 8.37 -1.14
C ALA A 34 27.65 9.75 -1.75
N ILE A 35 26.65 9.80 -2.63
CA ILE A 35 26.17 11.06 -3.23
C ILE A 35 25.10 11.73 -2.37
N ILE A 36 24.18 10.96 -1.77
CA ILE A 36 23.07 11.49 -0.95
C ILE A 36 23.52 11.69 0.51
N ASP A 37 23.45 12.91 1.05
CA ASP A 37 24.02 13.25 2.37
C ASP A 37 23.23 12.73 3.62
N ARG A 38 24.03 12.43 4.66
CA ARG A 38 23.82 12.22 6.12
C ARG A 38 22.69 11.41 6.75
N ASN A 39 21.55 11.16 6.11
CA ASN A 39 20.47 10.37 6.75
C ASN A 39 20.39 8.90 6.29
N ILE A 40 21.30 8.48 5.40
CA ILE A 40 21.23 7.14 4.80
C ILE A 40 21.80 6.02 5.69
N ASP A 41 22.65 6.32 6.66
CA ASP A 41 23.18 5.32 7.59
C ASP A 41 22.07 4.59 8.36
N ALA A 42 20.92 5.25 8.55
CA ALA A 42 19.73 4.69 9.18
C ALA A 42 18.79 3.94 8.20
N ASP A 43 18.95 4.13 6.88
CA ASP A 43 18.17 3.47 5.83
C ASP A 43 19.03 3.11 4.61
N PRO A 44 19.95 2.15 4.73
CA PRO A 44 20.83 1.73 3.63
C PRO A 44 20.05 1.11 2.46
N SER A 45 18.78 0.76 2.67
CA SER A 45 17.89 0.16 1.69
C SER A 45 17.09 1.15 0.86
N PHE A 46 17.19 2.45 1.13
CA PHE A 46 16.38 3.50 0.48
C PHE A 46 14.87 3.20 0.52
N VAL A 47 14.33 2.88 1.70
CA VAL A 47 12.88 2.72 1.90
C VAL A 47 12.18 4.09 1.91
N GLY A 48 12.88 5.13 2.34
CA GLY A 48 12.38 6.50 2.43
C GLY A 48 12.26 7.25 1.10
N LEU A 49 11.83 8.51 1.24
CA LEU A 49 11.86 9.53 0.21
C LEU A 49 12.92 10.57 0.61
N TYR A 50 13.76 10.96 -0.33
CA TYR A 50 14.92 11.81 -0.07
C TYR A 50 14.84 13.07 -0.89
N THR A 51 14.97 14.23 -0.26
CA THR A 51 15.22 15.48 -0.99
C THR A 51 16.63 15.42 -1.56
N VAL A 52 16.77 15.83 -2.83
CA VAL A 52 18.03 15.84 -3.57
C VAL A 52 18.44 17.28 -3.82
N GLU A 53 19.58 17.66 -3.26
CA GLU A 53 20.15 19.00 -3.47
C GLU A 53 20.75 19.14 -4.87
N PRO A 54 20.91 20.35 -5.42
CA PRO A 54 21.39 20.56 -6.79
C PRO A 54 22.75 19.90 -7.09
N ASP A 55 23.69 19.93 -6.15
CA ASP A 55 25.00 19.30 -6.30
C ASP A 55 24.90 17.76 -6.30
N GLU A 56 24.00 17.20 -5.50
CA GLU A 56 23.73 15.75 -5.46
C GLU A 56 23.08 15.30 -6.76
N LEU A 57 22.10 16.06 -7.28
CA LEU A 57 21.45 15.77 -8.55
C LEU A 57 22.47 15.75 -9.70
N ASN A 58 23.38 16.74 -9.73
CA ASN A 58 24.46 16.79 -10.70
C ASN A 58 25.36 15.55 -10.62
N ALA A 59 25.71 15.13 -9.39
CA ALA A 59 26.50 13.93 -9.18
C ALA A 59 25.77 12.64 -9.60
N ILE A 60 24.45 12.52 -9.33
CA ILE A 60 23.62 11.40 -9.80
C ILE A 60 23.60 11.35 -11.33
N ASN A 61 23.32 12.49 -11.97
CA ASN A 61 23.29 12.59 -13.43
C ASN A 61 24.61 12.17 -14.06
N GLN A 62 25.74 12.58 -13.47
CA GLN A 62 27.08 12.22 -13.97
C GLN A 62 27.44 10.76 -13.71
N ARG A 63 27.13 10.22 -12.52
CA ARG A 63 27.53 8.85 -12.11
C ARG A 63 26.69 7.76 -12.76
N PHE A 64 25.42 8.04 -13.03
CA PHE A 64 24.44 7.06 -13.51
C PHE A 64 23.81 7.39 -14.87
N ASP A 65 24.29 8.46 -15.55
CA ASP A 65 23.84 8.86 -16.89
C ASP A 65 22.31 9.05 -16.99
N VAL A 66 21.71 9.70 -16.00
CA VAL A 66 20.25 9.82 -15.86
C VAL A 66 19.66 10.89 -16.77
N GLY A 67 20.36 12.01 -16.95
CA GLY A 67 19.91 13.15 -17.77
C GLY A 67 18.66 13.85 -17.23
N PHE A 68 18.45 13.85 -15.91
CA PHE A 68 17.30 14.50 -15.27
C PHE A 68 17.55 16.00 -15.10
N ASP A 69 16.78 16.82 -15.81
CA ASP A 69 16.92 18.28 -15.85
C ASP A 69 15.59 18.96 -15.49
N PRO A 70 15.32 19.21 -14.19
CA PRO A 70 14.11 19.92 -13.76
C PRO A 70 14.14 21.41 -14.11
N ASP A 71 15.32 22.02 -14.31
CA ASP A 71 15.46 23.45 -14.62
C ASP A 71 14.90 23.77 -16.03
N SER A 72 14.94 22.79 -16.94
CA SER A 72 14.30 22.87 -18.26
C SER A 72 12.79 23.17 -18.23
N LEU A 73 12.14 23.01 -17.07
CA LEU A 73 10.71 23.28 -16.89
C LEU A 73 10.40 24.76 -16.64
N GLU A 74 11.42 25.59 -16.39
CA GLU A 74 11.31 27.03 -16.10
C GLU A 74 10.29 27.35 -14.99
N ARG A 75 10.27 26.54 -13.91
CA ARG A 75 9.38 26.73 -12.76
C ARG A 75 10.14 27.27 -11.54
N PRO A 76 9.54 28.18 -10.76
CA PRO A 76 10.25 28.89 -9.69
C PRO A 76 10.44 28.10 -8.39
N GLU A 77 9.63 27.07 -8.13
CA GLU A 77 9.59 26.36 -6.83
C GLU A 77 9.45 24.85 -7.05
N ILE A 78 10.56 24.22 -7.43
CA ILE A 78 10.67 22.76 -7.57
C ILE A 78 11.54 22.21 -6.44
N GLU A 79 11.07 21.12 -5.82
CA GLU A 79 11.92 20.22 -5.05
C GLU A 79 12.20 18.96 -5.88
N VAL A 80 13.42 18.44 -5.79
CA VAL A 80 13.76 17.17 -6.42
C VAL A 80 13.78 16.10 -5.36
N TRP A 81 13.04 15.02 -5.59
CA TRP A 81 12.99 13.88 -4.69
C TRP A 81 13.51 12.62 -5.35
N LEU A 82 14.17 11.77 -4.57
CA LEU A 82 14.62 10.45 -4.92
C LEU A 82 13.85 9.42 -4.09
N GLU A 83 13.30 8.40 -4.75
CA GLU A 83 12.78 7.22 -4.09
C GLU A 83 13.25 5.96 -4.80
N ARG A 84 13.41 4.88 -4.04
CA ARG A 84 13.61 3.56 -4.63
C ARG A 84 12.30 3.10 -5.26
N GLU A 85 12.36 2.61 -6.50
CA GLU A 85 11.17 2.05 -7.14
C GLU A 85 10.71 0.81 -6.34
N PRO A 86 9.49 0.82 -5.77
CA PRO A 86 9.00 -0.31 -5.00
C PRO A 86 8.97 -1.56 -5.88
N LYS A 87 9.48 -2.67 -5.36
CA LYS A 87 9.27 -3.97 -6.00
C LYS A 87 7.81 -4.38 -5.83
N GLY A 88 7.18 -4.88 -6.89
CA GLY A 88 5.82 -5.43 -6.82
C GLY A 88 4.71 -4.39 -6.92
N ARG A 89 3.83 -4.37 -5.91
CA ARG A 89 2.50 -3.74 -5.92
C ARG A 89 2.54 -2.21 -5.82
N SER A 90 3.18 -1.55 -6.78
CA SER A 90 3.17 -0.09 -6.81
C SER A 90 1.83 0.43 -7.31
N ILE A 91 1.22 1.32 -6.53
CA ILE A 91 0.09 2.16 -6.95
C ILE A 91 0.45 3.01 -8.20
N ARG A 92 1.74 3.12 -8.54
CA ARG A 92 2.22 3.72 -9.80
C ARG A 92 1.96 2.86 -11.05
N ASN A 93 1.57 1.59 -10.91
CA ASN A 93 1.23 0.70 -12.04
C ASN A 93 -0.23 0.85 -12.52
N VAL A 94 -1.00 1.75 -11.89
CA VAL A 94 -2.38 2.02 -12.27
C VAL A 94 -2.39 2.82 -13.59
N PRO A 95 -3.24 2.49 -14.58
CA PRO A 95 -3.23 3.15 -15.90
C PRO A 95 -3.87 4.55 -15.90
N TYR A 96 -4.02 5.16 -14.72
CA TYR A 96 -4.57 6.49 -14.52
C TYR A 96 -3.99 7.11 -13.25
N LEU A 97 -4.04 8.45 -13.15
CA LEU A 97 -3.60 9.16 -11.97
C LEU A 97 -4.53 8.87 -10.78
N VAL A 98 -3.93 8.41 -9.69
CA VAL A 98 -4.58 8.04 -8.44
C VAL A 98 -4.19 9.03 -7.33
N HIS A 99 -4.68 8.80 -6.12
CA HIS A 99 -4.40 9.61 -4.93
C HIS A 99 -2.96 9.37 -4.42
N THR A 100 -1.98 9.72 -5.27
CA THR A 100 -0.54 9.57 -5.03
C THR A 100 0.14 10.91 -5.25
N ARG A 101 -0.28 11.93 -4.50
CA ARG A 101 0.15 13.33 -4.64
C ARG A 101 -0.31 14.02 -5.93
N PHE A 102 -1.40 13.52 -6.52
CA PHE A 102 -2.10 14.17 -7.64
C PHE A 102 -3.48 14.69 -7.21
N GLU A 103 -3.83 14.59 -5.93
CA GLU A 103 -5.15 14.95 -5.41
C GLU A 103 -5.48 16.42 -5.69
N LEU A 104 -4.55 17.33 -5.42
CA LEU A 104 -4.76 18.76 -5.64
C LEU A 104 -5.01 19.09 -7.12
N PRO A 105 -4.11 18.75 -8.07
CA PRO A 105 -4.34 19.08 -9.48
C PRO A 105 -5.58 18.37 -10.04
N LEU A 106 -5.85 17.11 -9.67
CA LEU A 106 -7.05 16.41 -10.12
C LEU A 106 -8.34 17.04 -9.59
N MET A 107 -8.33 17.61 -8.39
CA MET A 107 -9.46 18.37 -7.87
C MET A 107 -9.63 19.70 -8.60
N LEU A 108 -8.53 20.43 -8.87
CA LEU A 108 -8.58 21.68 -9.63
C LEU A 108 -9.09 21.47 -11.07
N GLU A 109 -8.77 20.34 -11.71
CA GLU A 109 -9.33 19.91 -12.99
C GLU A 109 -10.78 19.43 -12.90
N GLY A 110 -11.31 19.25 -11.69
CA GLY A 110 -12.65 18.73 -11.45
C GLY A 110 -12.80 17.23 -11.72
N ARG A 111 -11.71 16.49 -11.96
CA ARG A 111 -11.74 15.03 -12.20
C ARG A 111 -11.88 14.26 -10.89
N LYS A 112 -11.24 14.73 -9.82
CA LYS A 112 -11.47 14.26 -8.45
C LYS A 112 -12.43 15.21 -7.75
N LYS A 113 -13.42 14.66 -7.03
CA LYS A 113 -14.48 15.44 -6.37
C LYS A 113 -14.29 15.56 -4.86
N LEU A 114 -13.52 14.65 -4.29
CA LEU A 114 -13.23 14.56 -2.88
C LEU A 114 -11.78 14.10 -2.68
N ALA A 115 -11.08 14.70 -1.72
CA ALA A 115 -9.84 14.18 -1.15
C ALA A 115 -10.03 13.95 0.35
N ARG A 116 -9.41 12.88 0.86
CA ARG A 116 -9.39 12.50 2.27
C ARG A 116 -7.95 12.28 2.67
N PHE A 117 -7.56 12.83 3.82
CA PHE A 117 -6.25 12.65 4.41
C PHE A 117 -6.39 12.31 5.89
N ILE A 118 -5.41 11.58 6.44
CA ILE A 118 -5.29 11.31 7.87
C ILE A 118 -3.92 11.82 8.30
N ASN A 119 -3.88 12.63 9.36
CA ASN A 119 -2.65 13.20 9.93
C ASN A 119 -1.79 13.91 8.88
N LEU A 120 -2.43 14.68 8.00
CA LEU A 120 -1.80 15.42 6.92
C LEU A 120 -0.74 16.41 7.46
N ASP A 121 0.39 16.51 6.78
CA ASP A 121 1.42 17.49 7.12
C ASP A 121 0.95 18.93 6.84
N GLN A 122 1.57 19.89 7.53
CA GLN A 122 1.19 21.30 7.45
C GLN A 122 1.40 21.91 6.05
N GLY A 123 2.42 21.45 5.31
CA GLY A 123 2.70 21.94 3.96
C GLY A 123 1.60 21.55 2.99
N THR A 124 1.22 20.27 2.97
CA THR A 124 0.13 19.77 2.13
C THR A 124 -1.20 20.40 2.53
N GLU A 125 -1.48 20.53 3.83
CA GLU A 125 -2.70 21.19 4.30
C GLU A 125 -2.78 22.65 3.81
N ALA A 126 -1.68 23.42 3.92
CA ALA A 126 -1.62 24.81 3.45
C ALA A 126 -1.83 24.93 1.93
N ALA A 127 -1.31 23.99 1.15
CA ALA A 127 -1.48 23.96 -0.30
C ALA A 127 -2.96 23.82 -0.70
N PHE A 128 -3.73 23.00 0.01
CA PHE A 128 -5.17 22.88 -0.20
C PHE A 128 -5.96 24.06 0.38
N ASP A 129 -5.59 24.56 1.57
CA ASP A 129 -6.28 25.65 2.25
C ASP A 129 -6.27 26.95 1.44
N ARG A 130 -5.21 27.21 0.67
CA ARG A 130 -5.16 28.30 -0.31
C ARG A 130 -6.36 28.32 -1.26
N TRP A 131 -6.89 27.14 -1.62
CA TRP A 131 -8.05 26.99 -2.51
C TRP A 131 -9.38 26.97 -1.77
N VAL A 132 -9.37 26.68 -0.46
CA VAL A 132 -10.51 26.92 0.42
C VAL A 132 -10.75 28.42 0.58
N ASP A 133 -9.70 29.21 0.84
CA ASP A 133 -9.77 30.67 0.99
C ASP A 133 -10.28 31.36 -0.28
N LYS A 134 -9.96 30.80 -1.45
CA LYS A 134 -10.46 31.26 -2.76
C LYS A 134 -11.89 30.82 -3.06
N GLY A 135 -12.52 30.04 -2.17
CA GLY A 135 -13.87 29.52 -2.36
C GLY A 135 -13.99 28.44 -3.44
N VAL A 136 -12.89 27.77 -3.81
CA VAL A 136 -12.91 26.65 -4.77
C VAL A 136 -13.23 25.34 -4.07
N PHE A 137 -12.68 25.14 -2.86
CA PHE A 137 -12.90 23.94 -2.05
C PHE A 137 -13.71 24.23 -0.79
N HIS A 138 -14.33 23.19 -0.26
CA HIS A 138 -14.87 23.11 1.09
C HIS A 138 -14.03 22.13 1.90
N LYS A 139 -13.70 22.51 3.14
CA LYS A 139 -12.88 21.69 4.05
C LYS A 139 -13.68 21.32 5.29
N GLU A 140 -13.57 20.06 5.70
CA GLU A 140 -14.02 19.60 7.01
C GLU A 140 -12.88 18.85 7.70
N VAL A 141 -12.75 19.06 9.02
CA VAL A 141 -11.75 18.40 9.85
C VAL A 141 -12.45 17.67 10.96
N PHE A 142 -12.09 16.40 11.15
CA PHE A 142 -12.57 15.56 12.22
C PHE A 142 -11.40 15.07 13.07
N LEU A 143 -11.63 15.01 14.38
CA LEU A 143 -10.69 14.45 15.33
C LEU A 143 -11.33 13.19 15.89
N GLU A 144 -10.74 12.04 15.60
CA GLU A 144 -11.17 10.76 16.14
C GLU A 144 -10.23 10.37 17.29
N PRO A 145 -10.70 10.39 18.55
CA PRO A 145 -9.87 10.06 19.69
C PRO A 145 -9.35 8.63 19.59
N ILE A 146 -8.04 8.43 19.82
CA ILE A 146 -7.48 7.09 19.87
C ILE A 146 -7.92 6.43 21.18
N PRO A 147 -8.50 5.22 21.14
CA PRO A 147 -8.90 4.48 22.33
C PRO A 147 -7.76 4.36 23.35
N GLU A 148 -8.07 4.54 24.63
CA GLU A 148 -7.08 4.46 25.72
C GLU A 148 -6.28 3.14 25.69
N SER A 149 -6.96 2.04 25.32
CA SER A 149 -6.35 0.71 25.21
C SER A 149 -5.28 0.60 24.11
N LEU A 150 -5.29 1.49 23.12
CA LEU A 150 -4.30 1.51 22.03
C LEU A 150 -3.13 2.45 22.32
N ARG A 151 -3.29 3.42 23.24
CA ARG A 151 -2.26 4.43 23.55
C ARG A 151 -0.91 3.84 23.97
N PRO A 152 -0.82 2.77 24.78
CA PRO A 152 0.47 2.16 25.13
C PRO A 152 1.25 1.59 23.94
N HIS A 153 0.60 1.43 22.79
CA HIS A 153 1.18 0.86 21.57
C HIS A 153 1.49 1.91 20.49
N LEU A 154 1.25 3.19 20.77
CA LEU A 154 1.56 4.26 19.83
C LEU A 154 3.05 4.60 19.86
N ALA A 155 3.61 4.90 18.68
CA ALA A 155 4.99 5.36 18.56
C ALA A 155 5.21 6.74 19.20
N ASP A 156 4.20 7.62 19.10
CA ASP A 156 4.18 8.91 19.79
C ASP A 156 3.10 8.90 20.90
N PRO A 157 3.50 8.93 22.18
CA PRO A 157 2.57 8.99 23.32
C PRO A 157 1.67 10.23 23.33
N ASN A 158 2.02 11.29 22.60
CA ASN A 158 1.23 12.51 22.50
C ASN A 158 0.20 12.47 21.36
N HIS A 159 0.26 11.46 20.49
CA HIS A 159 -0.71 11.25 19.42
C HIS A 159 -2.02 10.74 20.02
N THR A 160 -2.90 11.66 20.42
CA THR A 160 -4.12 11.34 21.19
C THR A 160 -5.38 11.19 20.34
N ALA A 161 -5.33 11.62 19.08
CA ALA A 161 -6.43 11.51 18.13
C ALA A 161 -5.89 11.46 16.70
N ASP A 162 -6.56 10.71 15.83
CA ASP A 162 -6.35 10.80 14.39
C ASP A 162 -7.11 12.00 13.84
N ARG A 163 -6.41 12.81 13.04
CA ARG A 163 -6.97 13.99 12.40
C ARG A 163 -7.32 13.66 10.96
N GLU A 164 -8.61 13.52 10.67
CA GLU A 164 -9.10 13.32 9.31
C GLU A 164 -9.46 14.66 8.68
N LEU A 165 -8.94 14.91 7.48
CA LEU A 165 -9.23 16.09 6.69
C LEU A 165 -9.94 15.67 5.41
N TYR A 166 -11.04 16.35 5.11
CA TYR A 166 -11.78 16.17 3.88
C TYR A 166 -11.80 17.49 3.11
N TYR A 167 -11.48 17.40 1.82
CA TYR A 167 -11.63 18.49 0.87
C TYR A 167 -12.60 18.06 -0.22
N ALA A 168 -13.67 18.82 -0.42
CA ALA A 168 -14.60 18.63 -1.52
C ALA A 168 -14.60 19.87 -2.43
N LEU A 169 -14.94 19.69 -3.71
CA LEU A 169 -15.26 20.85 -4.56
C LEU A 169 -16.51 21.55 -4.02
N LYS A 170 -16.59 22.87 -4.20
CA LYS A 170 -17.85 23.59 -3.90
C LYS A 170 -19.02 23.01 -4.71
N GLY A 171 -20.13 22.73 -4.02
CA GLY A 171 -21.29 22.03 -4.56
C GLY A 171 -21.22 20.50 -4.46
N GLU A 172 -20.08 19.93 -4.09
CA GLU A 172 -19.88 18.48 -3.90
C GLU A 172 -19.71 18.10 -2.41
N GLU A 173 -20.05 19.01 -1.49
CA GLU A 173 -19.86 18.83 -0.05
C GLU A 173 -20.60 17.61 0.51
N TRP A 174 -21.70 17.23 -0.14
CA TRP A 174 -22.50 16.04 0.20
C TRP A 174 -21.68 14.74 0.21
N ARG A 175 -20.53 14.71 -0.49
CA ARG A 175 -19.62 13.55 -0.51
C ARG A 175 -18.94 13.31 0.82
N ILE A 176 -18.72 14.34 1.64
CA ILE A 176 -18.06 14.20 2.95
C ILE A 176 -18.91 13.35 3.90
N PRO A 177 -20.18 13.71 4.22
CA PRO A 177 -21.00 12.87 5.09
C PRO A 177 -21.29 11.49 4.47
N ALA A 178 -21.37 11.37 3.14
CA ALA A 178 -21.51 10.08 2.48
C ALA A 178 -20.27 9.18 2.68
N MET A 179 -19.06 9.74 2.55
CA MET A 179 -17.81 9.02 2.78
C MET A 179 -17.71 8.55 4.24
N LYS A 180 -18.07 9.41 5.19
CA LYS A 180 -18.10 9.04 6.61
C LYS A 180 -19.09 7.92 6.88
N LEU A 181 -20.29 7.99 6.30
CA LEU A 181 -21.28 6.92 6.44
C LEU A 181 -20.75 5.59 5.89
N LEU A 182 -20.07 5.63 4.74
CA LEU A 182 -19.46 4.45 4.12
C LEU A 182 -18.41 3.81 5.04
N TRP A 183 -17.48 4.61 5.57
CA TRP A 183 -16.43 4.13 6.46
C TRP A 183 -16.97 3.63 7.81
N ASN A 184 -17.96 4.31 8.38
CA ASN A 184 -18.63 3.85 9.60
C ASN A 184 -19.38 2.53 9.41
N ALA A 185 -19.88 2.26 8.20
CA ALA A 185 -20.54 0.99 7.86
C ALA A 185 -19.54 -0.14 7.50
N GLY A 186 -18.26 0.17 7.34
CA GLY A 186 -17.24 -0.66 6.68
C GLY A 186 -16.83 -1.98 7.36
N VAL A 187 -17.63 -2.52 8.28
CA VAL A 187 -17.39 -3.85 8.85
C VAL A 187 -17.49 -4.90 7.74
N GLY A 188 -16.34 -5.47 7.36
CA GLY A 188 -16.27 -6.44 6.25
C GLY A 188 -16.14 -5.79 4.87
N TRP A 189 -15.32 -4.73 4.77
CA TRP A 189 -14.93 -4.07 3.52
C TRP A 189 -14.71 -5.06 2.37
N ASN A 190 -15.34 -4.79 1.22
CA ASN A 190 -15.35 -5.65 0.05
C ASN A 190 -15.36 -4.80 -1.23
N GLU A 191 -15.48 -5.42 -2.40
CA GLU A 191 -15.47 -4.76 -3.70
C GLU A 191 -16.55 -3.69 -3.84
N HIS A 192 -17.72 -3.88 -3.22
CA HIS A 192 -18.80 -2.91 -3.29
C HIS A 192 -18.45 -1.65 -2.49
N PHE A 193 -17.89 -1.80 -1.29
CA PHE A 193 -17.41 -0.67 -0.49
C PHE A 193 -16.29 0.08 -1.21
N GLU A 194 -15.32 -0.64 -1.79
CA GLU A 194 -14.25 -0.03 -2.58
C GLU A 194 -14.80 0.76 -3.79
N TRP A 195 -15.76 0.17 -4.49
CA TRP A 195 -16.39 0.81 -5.65
C TRP A 195 -17.13 2.10 -5.27
N LEU A 196 -17.85 2.07 -4.14
CA LEU A 196 -18.55 3.24 -3.61
C LEU A 196 -17.56 4.31 -3.17
N GLU A 197 -16.47 3.93 -2.49
CA GLU A 197 -15.42 4.86 -2.10
C GLU A 197 -14.81 5.53 -3.34
N GLY A 198 -14.45 4.74 -4.35
CA GLY A 198 -13.89 5.27 -5.59
C GLY A 198 -14.85 6.24 -6.29
N THR A 199 -16.14 5.93 -6.29
CA THR A 199 -17.20 6.81 -6.82
C THR A 199 -17.31 8.12 -6.05
N LEU A 200 -17.19 8.07 -4.72
CA LEU A 200 -17.19 9.27 -3.88
C LEU A 200 -15.95 10.14 -4.12
N PHE A 201 -14.79 9.53 -4.36
CA PHE A 201 -13.61 10.27 -4.81
C PHE A 201 -13.76 10.89 -6.20
N GLY A 202 -14.65 10.35 -7.04
CA GLY A 202 -14.90 10.83 -8.40
C GLY A 202 -14.28 9.99 -9.50
N TYR A 203 -13.80 8.78 -9.19
CA TYR A 203 -13.31 7.86 -10.21
C TYR A 203 -14.44 7.37 -11.11
N GLU A 204 -14.13 7.23 -12.39
CA GLU A 204 -15.03 6.71 -13.41
C GLU A 204 -15.25 5.20 -13.22
N LYS A 205 -16.35 4.71 -13.79
CA LYS A 205 -16.73 3.29 -13.67
C LYS A 205 -15.59 2.34 -14.08
N TRP A 206 -14.93 2.60 -15.21
CA TRP A 206 -13.86 1.73 -15.70
C TRP A 206 -12.61 1.76 -14.79
N GLN A 207 -12.35 2.89 -14.10
CA GLN A 207 -11.24 3.01 -13.15
C GLN A 207 -11.52 2.14 -11.93
N ASN A 208 -12.74 2.22 -11.37
CA ASN A 208 -13.15 1.35 -10.26
C ASN A 208 -13.15 -0.14 -10.66
N ASP A 209 -13.70 -0.46 -11.84
CA ASP A 209 -13.73 -1.83 -12.34
C ASP A 209 -12.31 -2.39 -12.53
N TRP A 210 -11.41 -1.58 -13.12
CA TRP A 210 -10.01 -1.94 -13.30
C TRP A 210 -9.32 -2.15 -11.95
N TRP A 211 -9.50 -1.24 -10.98
CA TRP A 211 -8.89 -1.35 -9.67
C TRP A 211 -9.33 -2.62 -8.94
N ILE A 212 -10.63 -2.92 -8.96
CA ILE A 212 -11.18 -4.14 -8.35
C ILE A 212 -10.62 -5.39 -9.03
N ALA A 213 -10.62 -5.43 -10.37
CA ALA A 213 -10.05 -6.56 -11.13
C ALA A 213 -8.57 -6.75 -10.79
N HIS A 214 -7.79 -5.67 -10.81
CA HIS A 214 -6.37 -5.68 -10.47
C HIS A 214 -6.11 -6.19 -9.04
N ARG A 215 -6.90 -5.74 -8.06
CA ARG A 215 -6.82 -6.21 -6.67
C ARG A 215 -7.23 -7.67 -6.53
N ASN A 216 -8.24 -8.13 -7.29
CA ASN A 216 -8.65 -9.52 -7.32
C ASN A 216 -7.53 -10.42 -7.83
N GLU A 217 -6.94 -10.08 -8.98
CA GLU A 217 -5.86 -10.83 -9.61
C GLU A 217 -4.61 -10.87 -8.72
N ARG A 218 -4.14 -9.72 -8.25
CA ARG A 218 -2.87 -9.63 -7.51
C ARG A 218 -2.99 -10.07 -6.05
N SER A 219 -4.09 -9.70 -5.39
CA SER A 219 -4.21 -9.83 -3.93
C SER A 219 -5.16 -10.94 -3.49
N GLY A 220 -5.86 -11.61 -4.42
CA GLY A 220 -6.97 -12.50 -4.07
C GLY A 220 -8.16 -11.72 -3.52
N GLY A 221 -8.29 -10.44 -3.88
CA GLY A 221 -9.47 -9.63 -3.61
C GLY A 221 -9.32 -8.45 -2.66
N ILE A 222 -10.44 -7.80 -2.37
CA ILE A 222 -10.53 -6.65 -1.47
C ILE A 222 -10.96 -7.09 -0.06
N GLY A 223 -10.41 -6.43 0.96
CA GLY A 223 -10.71 -6.68 2.35
C GLY A 223 -9.90 -7.83 2.96
N GLY A 224 -9.59 -7.68 4.25
CA GLY A 224 -8.78 -8.62 5.03
C GLY A 224 -7.29 -8.60 4.70
N ILE A 225 -6.52 -9.26 5.55
CA ILE A 225 -5.06 -9.41 5.42
C ILE A 225 -4.77 -10.78 4.83
N ALA A 226 -3.86 -10.81 3.85
CA ALA A 226 -3.41 -12.02 3.20
C ALA A 226 -2.39 -12.75 4.08
N PHE A 227 -2.62 -14.04 4.26
CA PHE A 227 -1.76 -14.96 4.97
C PHE A 227 -1.41 -16.13 4.06
N PHE A 228 -0.24 -16.71 4.29
CA PHE A 228 0.32 -17.78 3.49
C PHE A 228 0.69 -18.95 4.36
N CYS A 229 0.39 -20.17 3.91
CA CYS A 229 0.84 -21.39 4.54
C CYS A 229 1.16 -22.45 3.49
N THR A 230 2.14 -23.29 3.78
CA THR A 230 2.49 -24.44 2.96
C THR A 230 1.49 -25.58 3.15
N VAL A 231 1.21 -26.32 2.07
CA VAL A 231 0.28 -27.44 2.07
C VAL A 231 0.97 -28.67 1.46
N ASP A 232 0.80 -29.82 2.12
CA ASP A 232 1.27 -31.11 1.62
C ASP A 232 0.30 -31.72 0.58
N ALA A 233 0.67 -32.86 0.00
CA ALA A 233 -0.09 -33.49 -1.07
C ALA A 233 -1.50 -33.93 -0.64
N GLU A 234 -1.65 -34.40 0.60
CA GLU A 234 -2.93 -34.84 1.13
C GLU A 234 -3.86 -33.65 1.37
N GLY A 235 -3.32 -32.59 2.00
CA GLY A 235 -4.01 -31.35 2.24
C GLY A 235 -4.46 -30.67 0.95
N LEU A 236 -3.59 -30.60 -0.07
CA LEU A 236 -3.94 -29.99 -1.35
C LEU A 236 -5.08 -30.75 -2.04
N ARG A 237 -5.03 -32.08 -2.05
CA ARG A 237 -6.10 -32.91 -2.62
C ARG A 237 -7.42 -32.71 -1.87
N TRP A 238 -7.37 -32.57 -0.54
CA TRP A 238 -8.57 -32.27 0.24
C TRP A 238 -9.13 -30.89 -0.09
N MET A 239 -8.28 -29.88 -0.21
CA MET A 239 -8.69 -28.53 -0.59
C MET A 239 -9.36 -28.51 -1.97
N GLU A 240 -8.82 -29.26 -2.94
CA GLU A 240 -9.43 -29.46 -4.26
C GLU A 240 -10.84 -30.07 -4.15
N LEU A 241 -11.01 -31.12 -3.33
CA LEU A 241 -12.32 -31.73 -3.08
C LEU A 241 -13.30 -30.80 -2.34
N ALA A 242 -12.79 -29.95 -1.45
CA ALA A 242 -13.56 -28.95 -0.72
C ALA A 242 -13.87 -27.69 -1.57
N GLY A 243 -13.38 -27.63 -2.82
CA GLY A 243 -13.52 -26.47 -3.70
C GLY A 243 -12.83 -25.22 -3.15
N PHE A 244 -11.71 -25.41 -2.45
CA PHE A 244 -10.86 -24.37 -1.85
C PHE A 244 -11.57 -23.44 -0.84
N LYS A 245 -12.64 -23.91 -0.20
CA LYS A 245 -13.39 -23.12 0.79
C LYS A 245 -12.77 -23.10 2.19
N ALA A 246 -11.70 -23.87 2.40
CA ALA A 246 -11.11 -24.11 3.71
C ALA A 246 -9.67 -24.59 3.57
N LEU A 247 -8.87 -24.35 4.61
CA LEU A 247 -7.61 -25.03 4.87
C LEU A 247 -7.86 -26.45 5.40
N PRO A 248 -6.97 -27.42 5.10
CA PRO A 248 -7.15 -28.81 5.48
C PRO A 248 -7.12 -28.97 7.00
N PRO A 249 -8.16 -29.55 7.64
CA PRO A 249 -8.23 -29.69 9.10
C PRO A 249 -7.45 -30.91 9.64
N PHE A 250 -6.71 -31.60 8.77
CA PHE A 250 -5.93 -32.80 9.07
C PHE A 250 -4.59 -32.76 8.34
N GLY A 251 -3.75 -33.78 8.54
CA GLY A 251 -2.39 -33.83 8.00
C GLY A 251 -1.38 -33.45 9.07
N ARG A 252 -0.73 -32.29 8.93
CA ARG A 252 0.33 -31.84 9.85
C ARG A 252 -0.22 -31.44 11.23
N ALA A 253 0.59 -31.59 12.28
CA ALA A 253 0.22 -31.20 13.64
C ALA A 253 0.16 -29.67 13.79
N GLU A 254 1.05 -28.97 13.07
CA GLU A 254 1.15 -27.53 13.06
C GLU A 254 1.38 -27.05 11.62
N ILE A 255 0.90 -25.85 11.31
CA ILE A 255 1.17 -25.14 10.07
C ILE A 255 1.80 -23.78 10.38
N GLN A 256 2.83 -23.43 9.63
CA GLN A 256 3.44 -22.13 9.71
C GLN A 256 2.68 -21.16 8.82
N ILE A 257 2.33 -20.01 9.37
CA ILE A 257 1.59 -18.94 8.69
C ILE A 257 2.48 -17.69 8.63
N HIS A 258 2.49 -17.02 7.48
CA HIS A 258 3.21 -15.77 7.26
C HIS A 258 2.33 -14.71 6.62
N ALA A 259 2.60 -13.45 6.94
CA ALA A 259 2.08 -12.31 6.18
C ALA A 259 3.17 -11.89 5.19
N LEU A 260 3.12 -12.43 3.97
CA LEU A 260 4.05 -12.10 2.90
C LEU A 260 3.47 -11.02 1.99
N ASP A 261 4.34 -10.23 1.36
CA ASP A 261 3.93 -9.44 0.19
C ASP A 261 3.57 -10.40 -0.94
N PRO A 262 2.31 -10.42 -1.44
CA PRO A 262 1.93 -11.37 -2.48
C PRO A 262 2.55 -11.08 -3.86
N ASP A 263 3.28 -9.98 -4.06
CA ASP A 263 4.08 -9.75 -5.26
C ASP A 263 5.58 -10.09 -5.06
N ASP A 264 6.01 -10.48 -3.86
CA ASP A 264 7.36 -11.00 -3.63
C ASP A 264 7.41 -12.50 -3.95
N GLU A 265 7.45 -12.81 -5.24
CA GLU A 265 7.58 -14.18 -5.73
C GLU A 265 8.81 -14.90 -5.17
N THR A 266 9.89 -14.16 -4.88
CA THR A 266 11.12 -14.74 -4.32
C THR A 266 10.91 -15.17 -2.88
N ALA A 267 10.28 -14.33 -2.06
CA ALA A 267 9.92 -14.69 -0.69
C ALA A 267 8.92 -15.86 -0.65
N MET A 268 7.90 -15.83 -1.51
CA MET A 268 6.92 -16.93 -1.61
C MET A 268 7.57 -18.25 -2.06
N ALA A 269 8.46 -18.21 -3.05
CA ALA A 269 9.18 -19.39 -3.53
C ALA A 269 10.15 -19.92 -2.46
N SER A 270 10.85 -19.03 -1.75
CA SER A 270 11.75 -19.40 -0.66
C SER A 270 10.97 -20.07 0.47
N PHE A 271 9.83 -19.50 0.87
CA PHE A 271 8.98 -20.07 1.91
C PHE A 271 8.44 -21.47 1.52
N LEU A 272 8.06 -21.69 0.25
CA LEU A 272 7.69 -23.02 -0.24
C LEU A 272 8.89 -23.98 -0.32
N ALA A 273 10.10 -23.48 -0.57
CA ALA A 273 11.31 -24.29 -0.69
C ALA A 273 11.83 -24.77 0.68
N GLU A 274 11.67 -23.95 1.73
CA GLU A 274 12.04 -24.27 3.11
C GLU A 274 11.27 -25.47 3.68
N ASP A 275 10.09 -25.76 3.14
CA ASP A 275 9.28 -26.90 3.54
C ASP A 275 9.42 -28.07 2.56
N GLU A 276 10.23 -29.07 2.92
CA GLU A 276 10.47 -30.24 2.07
C GLU A 276 9.20 -31.04 1.77
N ASN A 277 8.24 -31.06 2.69
CA ASN A 277 6.99 -31.83 2.58
C ASN A 277 5.88 -31.07 1.87
N ALA A 278 6.10 -29.79 1.52
CA ALA A 278 5.10 -28.96 0.87
C ALA A 278 5.11 -29.18 -0.64
N VAL A 279 3.90 -29.26 -1.20
CA VAL A 279 3.69 -29.32 -2.66
C VAL A 279 3.07 -28.05 -3.20
N ALA A 280 2.52 -27.19 -2.33
CA ALA A 280 1.89 -25.96 -2.72
C ALA A 280 1.97 -24.90 -1.61
N LEU A 281 1.88 -23.63 -2.03
CA LEU A 281 1.69 -22.49 -1.15
C LEU A 281 0.24 -22.01 -1.29
N ALA A 282 -0.48 -22.02 -0.18
CA ALA A 282 -1.85 -21.53 -0.10
C ALA A 282 -1.88 -20.11 0.48
N ARG A 283 -2.72 -19.26 -0.10
CA ARG A 283 -3.04 -17.91 0.37
C ARG A 283 -4.48 -17.86 0.86
N PHE A 284 -4.70 -17.28 2.03
CA PHE A 284 -6.03 -17.08 2.59
C PHE A 284 -6.15 -15.71 3.25
N LYS A 285 -7.37 -15.29 3.61
CA LYS A 285 -7.61 -13.95 4.18
C LYS A 285 -8.44 -13.98 5.44
N LEU A 286 -8.01 -13.19 6.43
CA LEU A 286 -8.73 -12.94 7.69
C LEU A 286 -8.99 -11.44 7.87
N SER A 287 -9.97 -11.07 8.70
CA SER A 287 -10.10 -9.66 9.12
C SER A 287 -8.96 -9.25 10.04
N PHE A 288 -8.73 -7.93 10.14
CA PHE A 288 -7.78 -7.34 11.07
C PHE A 288 -8.03 -7.75 12.52
N ASP A 289 -9.29 -7.76 12.97
CA ASP A 289 -9.64 -8.21 14.33
C ASP A 289 -9.21 -9.66 14.57
N ARG A 290 -9.41 -10.53 13.58
CA ARG A 290 -9.03 -11.95 13.69
C ARG A 290 -7.52 -12.13 13.61
N GLN A 291 -6.81 -11.35 12.81
CA GLN A 291 -5.34 -11.31 12.89
C GLN A 291 -4.91 -11.00 14.33
N ARG A 292 -5.43 -9.93 14.93
CA ARG A 292 -5.02 -9.48 16.27
C ARG A 292 -5.31 -10.52 17.36
N GLU A 293 -6.48 -11.14 17.30
CA GLU A 293 -6.87 -12.18 18.27
C GLU A 293 -6.06 -13.46 18.11
N MET A 294 -5.70 -13.83 16.88
CA MET A 294 -5.09 -15.13 16.60
C MET A 294 -3.56 -15.12 16.64
N LEU A 295 -2.91 -13.96 16.46
CA LEU A 295 -1.48 -13.89 16.11
C LEU A 295 -0.59 -13.13 17.12
N GLU A 296 -1.02 -13.03 18.39
CA GLU A 296 -0.22 -12.57 19.54
C GLU A 296 0.75 -11.39 19.25
N GLY A 297 0.26 -10.33 18.61
CA GLY A 297 0.88 -8.99 18.64
C GLY A 297 2.13 -8.74 17.79
N ASN A 298 2.85 -9.74 17.26
CA ASN A 298 3.94 -9.49 16.30
C ASN A 298 3.36 -9.28 14.90
N ALA A 299 3.63 -8.15 14.25
CA ALA A 299 2.95 -7.75 13.01
C ALA A 299 3.34 -8.57 11.75
N SER A 300 4.46 -9.29 11.77
CA SER A 300 5.10 -9.83 10.55
C SER A 300 5.25 -11.35 10.50
N GLY A 301 4.84 -12.10 11.53
CA GLY A 301 5.05 -13.54 11.61
C GLY A 301 6.54 -13.94 11.69
N PRO A 302 6.88 -15.23 11.55
CA PRO A 302 5.98 -16.37 11.36
C PRO A 302 5.17 -16.72 12.61
N TRP A 303 3.98 -17.29 12.40
CA TRP A 303 3.16 -17.85 13.47
C TRP A 303 2.96 -19.35 13.28
N GLN A 304 3.10 -20.11 14.36
CA GLN A 304 2.79 -21.54 14.37
C GLN A 304 1.35 -21.74 14.82
N ILE A 305 0.53 -22.30 13.93
CA ILE A 305 -0.87 -22.60 14.19
C ILE A 305 -1.06 -24.09 14.34
N LYS A 306 -1.64 -24.50 15.47
CA LYS A 306 -1.95 -25.90 15.73
C LYS A 306 -3.14 -26.34 14.90
N ARG A 307 -3.16 -27.62 14.51
CA ARG A 307 -4.25 -28.22 13.72
C ARG A 307 -5.63 -27.95 14.32
N GLU A 308 -5.76 -27.98 15.64
CA GLU A 308 -7.03 -27.78 16.35
C GLU A 308 -7.59 -26.36 16.17
N GLN A 309 -6.76 -25.40 15.77
CA GLN A 309 -7.15 -24.01 15.51
C GLN A 309 -7.63 -23.80 14.06
N ILE A 310 -7.33 -24.72 13.13
CA ILE A 310 -7.70 -24.60 11.71
C ILE A 310 -9.23 -24.48 11.51
N PRO A 311 -10.09 -25.24 12.21
CA PRO A 311 -11.54 -25.04 12.12
C PRO A 311 -12.03 -23.65 12.54
N GLU A 312 -11.33 -22.97 13.46
CA GLU A 312 -11.64 -21.57 13.81
C GLU A 312 -11.21 -20.64 12.68
N ILE A 313 -10.00 -20.80 12.12
CA ILE A 313 -9.54 -20.04 10.94
C ILE A 313 -10.55 -20.16 9.80
N ASN A 314 -10.95 -21.38 9.48
CA ASN A 314 -11.90 -21.68 8.40
C ASN A 314 -13.25 -20.99 8.57
N ARG A 315 -13.71 -20.78 9.82
CA ARG A 315 -14.96 -20.05 10.11
C ARG A 315 -14.87 -18.54 9.85
N HIS A 316 -13.66 -17.99 9.83
CA HIS A 316 -13.41 -16.55 9.67
C HIS A 316 -12.74 -16.17 8.35
N LEU A 317 -12.57 -17.13 7.44
CA LEU A 317 -12.09 -16.86 6.11
C LEU A 317 -12.98 -15.82 5.42
N LYS A 318 -12.36 -14.77 4.91
CA LYS A 318 -13.07 -13.74 4.15
C LYS A 318 -13.36 -14.18 2.72
N ARG A 319 -12.59 -15.15 2.22
CA ARG A 319 -12.63 -15.63 0.82
C ARG A 319 -12.22 -17.10 0.74
N GLN A 320 -12.37 -17.66 -0.46
CA GLN A 320 -11.74 -18.93 -0.80
C GLN A 320 -10.22 -18.84 -0.66
N VAL A 321 -9.61 -19.99 -0.43
CA VAL A 321 -8.16 -20.14 -0.33
C VAL A 321 -7.58 -20.27 -1.73
N ASP A 322 -6.60 -19.46 -2.08
CA ASP A 322 -5.94 -19.54 -3.39
C ASP A 322 -4.69 -20.41 -3.28
N ILE A 323 -4.37 -21.18 -4.33
CA ILE A 323 -3.05 -21.78 -4.47
C ILE A 323 -2.20 -20.85 -5.34
N VAL A 324 -1.20 -20.20 -4.72
CA VAL A 324 -0.37 -19.18 -5.39
C VAL A 324 0.89 -19.75 -6.02
N LEU A 325 1.41 -20.86 -5.48
CA LEU A 325 2.53 -21.60 -6.05
C LEU A 325 2.31 -23.11 -5.90
N ARG A 326 2.76 -23.87 -6.88
CA ARG A 326 2.85 -25.34 -6.82
C ARG A 326 4.29 -25.74 -7.09
N ARG A 327 4.83 -26.65 -6.28
CA ARG A 327 6.11 -27.30 -6.60
C ARG A 327 5.84 -28.19 -7.80
N SER A 328 6.57 -27.99 -8.90
CA SER A 328 6.49 -28.88 -10.05
C SER A 328 6.78 -30.30 -9.58
N ALA A 329 5.95 -31.26 -9.98
CA ALA A 329 6.26 -32.67 -9.77
C ALA A 329 7.60 -32.95 -10.45
N LEU A 330 8.59 -33.43 -9.68
CA LEU A 330 9.83 -33.97 -10.22
C LEU A 330 9.55 -35.19 -11.10
#